data_AF-A0A257NC57-F1
#
_entry.id   AF-A0A257NC57-F1
#
_cell.length_a   1.000
_cell.length_b   1.000
_cell.length_c   1.000
_cell.angle_alpha   90.00
_cell.angle_beta   90.00
_cell.angle_gamma   90.00
#
_symmetry.space_group_name_H-M   'P 1'
#
loop_
_entity.id
_entity.type
_entity.pdbx_description
1 polymer ?
#
loop_
_entity_poly.entity_id
_entity_poly.type
_entity_poly.pdbx_seq_one_letter_code
_entity_poly.pdbx_strand_id
1 'polypeptide(L)'
;MNKLTLAVIFVVTGSYFSNPIQSAEASRRHSNHVSKAHHTKHHSNSHRRSIASWYGADFHGKKTASGERYNMYAMTAAHKTLPLSSYAEVTNLKNHRSVIVRINDRGP
;
A
#
# COMPACT_ATOMS: atom_id res chain seq x y z
N MET A 1 14.40 14.66 19.59
CA MET A 1 13.80 14.30 18.29
C MET A 1 14.80 13.48 17.51
N ASN A 2 14.59 12.16 17.44
CA ASN A 2 15.60 11.23 16.96
C ASN A 2 15.28 10.95 15.48
N LYS A 3 16.09 11.50 14.55
CA LYS A 3 15.81 11.45 13.11
C LYS A 3 16.36 10.14 12.52
N LEU A 4 15.50 9.33 11.90
CA LEU A 4 15.90 8.13 11.13
C LEU A 4 15.43 8.30 9.67
N THR A 5 16.33 8.10 8.72
CA THR A 5 16.03 8.17 7.28
C THR A 5 15.64 6.76 6.79
N LEU A 6 14.45 6.62 6.20
CA LEU A 6 13.82 5.34 5.85
C LEU A 6 13.33 5.38 4.38
N ALA A 7 13.40 4.23 3.70
CA ALA A 7 12.80 4.02 2.38
C ALA A 7 11.65 3.03 2.52
N VAL A 8 10.54 3.23 1.81
CA VAL A 8 9.33 2.39 1.95
C VAL A 8 9.02 1.67 0.62
N ILE A 9 8.94 0.34 0.64
CA ILE A 9 8.58 -0.58 -0.47
C ILE A 9 7.15 -1.12 -0.24
N PHE A 10 6.42 -1.61 -1.24
CA PHE A 10 5.01 -2.05 -1.13
C PHE A 10 4.81 -3.38 -1.89
N VAL A 11 4.45 -4.51 -1.25
CA VAL A 11 3.84 -5.68 -1.94
C VAL A 11 2.99 -6.56 -0.98
N VAL A 12 1.78 -6.95 -1.41
CA VAL A 12 1.27 -8.33 -1.63
C VAL A 12 -0.26 -8.35 -1.61
N THR A 13 -0.86 -8.70 -2.75
CA THR A 13 -2.04 -9.59 -2.94
C THR A 13 -1.98 -10.03 -4.42
N GLY A 14 -1.94 -11.29 -4.84
CA GLY A 14 -2.75 -12.45 -4.46
C GLY A 14 -3.85 -12.63 -5.51
N SER A 15 -3.63 -13.43 -6.56
CA SER A 15 -4.65 -13.68 -7.61
C SER A 15 -4.90 -15.17 -7.76
N TYR A 16 -6.15 -15.57 -7.51
CA TYR A 16 -6.65 -16.93 -7.61
C TYR A 16 -6.76 -17.41 -9.07
N PHE A 17 -6.53 -18.70 -9.25
CA PHE A 17 -6.59 -19.47 -10.49
C PHE A 17 -8.06 -19.76 -10.89
N SER A 18 -8.42 -19.55 -12.15
CA SER A 18 -9.52 -20.27 -12.80
C SER A 18 -9.39 -20.21 -14.34
N ASN A 19 -9.13 -21.38 -14.93
CA ASN A 19 -9.47 -21.70 -16.32
C ASN A 19 -10.58 -22.77 -16.26
N PRO A 20 -11.59 -22.72 -17.14
CA PRO A 20 -11.51 -23.58 -18.32
C PRO A 20 -12.00 -22.89 -19.60
N ILE A 21 -11.27 -23.17 -20.68
CA ILE A 21 -11.62 -22.82 -22.06
C ILE A 21 -12.74 -23.76 -22.50
N GLN A 22 -13.91 -23.20 -22.83
CA GLN A 22 -14.92 -23.94 -23.58
C GLN A 22 -15.58 -23.02 -24.61
N SER A 23 -15.58 -23.52 -25.86
CA SER A 23 -16.35 -23.03 -27.00
C SER A 23 -15.90 -21.71 -27.63
N ALA A 24 -14.92 -21.83 -28.53
CA ALA A 24 -14.95 -21.06 -29.77
C ALA A 24 -16.32 -21.26 -30.48
N GLU A 25 -16.68 -20.33 -31.36
CA GLU A 25 -17.86 -20.40 -32.26
C GLU A 25 -19.23 -20.15 -31.63
N ALA A 26 -19.50 -18.93 -31.17
CA ALA A 26 -20.83 -18.37 -31.41
C ALA A 26 -20.81 -16.84 -31.39
N SER A 27 -21.24 -16.27 -32.52
CA SER A 27 -21.76 -14.91 -32.62
C SER A 27 -20.75 -13.77 -32.74
N ARG A 28 -20.03 -13.78 -33.88
CA ARG A 28 -19.85 -12.53 -34.64
C ARG A 28 -21.25 -11.97 -34.94
N ARG A 29 -21.53 -10.75 -34.45
CA ARG A 29 -22.38 -9.68 -35.03
C ARG A 29 -23.17 -8.96 -33.92
N HIS A 30 -22.57 -7.96 -33.28
CA HIS A 30 -23.12 -6.60 -33.21
C HIS A 30 -22.35 -5.70 -32.24
N SER A 31 -22.33 -4.42 -32.60
CA SER A 31 -22.19 -3.25 -31.73
C SER A 31 -20.78 -2.80 -31.35
N ASN A 32 -20.41 -1.68 -31.97
CA ASN A 32 -19.70 -0.55 -31.40
C ASN A 32 -19.27 -0.71 -29.94
N HIS A 33 -17.97 -0.92 -29.73
CA HIS A 33 -17.34 -0.41 -28.53
C HIS A 33 -15.96 0.10 -28.92
N VAL A 34 -15.80 1.42 -28.79
CA VAL A 34 -14.50 2.10 -28.71
C VAL A 34 -13.60 1.22 -27.85
N SER A 35 -12.56 0.66 -28.47
CA SER A 35 -11.45 0.06 -27.77
C SER A 35 -10.74 1.19 -27.01
N LYS A 36 -11.28 1.54 -25.84
CA LYS A 36 -10.49 2.17 -24.79
C LYS A 36 -9.39 1.16 -24.49
N ALA A 37 -8.24 1.38 -25.11
CA ALA A 37 -7.00 0.79 -24.67
C ALA A 37 -6.93 1.10 -23.17
N HIS A 38 -7.20 0.08 -22.36
CA HIS A 38 -6.96 0.16 -20.93
C HIS A 38 -5.46 0.36 -20.82
N HIS A 39 -5.05 1.62 -20.67
CA HIS A 39 -3.71 2.01 -20.33
C HIS A 39 -3.45 1.41 -18.96
N THR A 40 -2.95 0.19 -18.93
CA THR A 40 -2.46 -0.46 -17.73
C THR A 40 -1.30 0.39 -17.26
N LYS A 41 -1.56 1.30 -16.32
CA LYS A 41 -0.51 2.05 -15.64
C LYS A 41 0.41 1.00 -15.03
N HIS A 42 1.56 0.81 -15.63
CA HIS A 42 2.67 0.14 -14.97
C HIS A 42 2.94 0.93 -13.69
N HIS A 43 2.48 0.40 -12.56
CA HIS A 43 2.88 0.90 -11.25
C HIS A 43 4.36 0.54 -11.10
N SER A 44 5.24 1.43 -11.59
CA SER A 44 6.66 1.34 -11.28
C SER A 44 6.81 1.29 -9.77
N ASN A 45 7.60 0.34 -9.28
CA ASN A 45 7.83 0.14 -7.86
C ASN A 45 8.71 1.30 -7.36
N SER A 46 8.10 2.46 -7.14
CA SER A 46 8.80 3.71 -6.89
C SER A 46 9.26 3.77 -5.43
N HIS A 47 10.56 3.63 -5.21
CA HIS A 47 11.16 3.73 -3.88
C HIS A 47 11.23 5.19 -3.48
N ARG A 48 10.52 5.59 -2.41
CA ARG A 48 10.60 6.95 -1.85
C ARG A 48 11.48 6.94 -0.61
N ARG A 49 12.48 7.83 -0.59
CA ARG A 49 13.33 8.09 0.58
C ARG A 49 12.78 9.28 1.36
N SER A 50 12.51 9.11 2.65
CA SER A 50 12.09 10.18 3.55
C SER A 50 12.66 9.98 4.94
N ILE A 51 12.54 11.00 5.79
CA ILE A 51 12.78 10.84 7.23
C ILE A 51 11.49 10.28 7.82
N ALA A 52 11.59 9.23 8.63
CA ALA A 52 10.47 8.80 9.46
C ALA A 52 10.73 9.07 10.93
N SER A 53 9.63 9.20 11.65
CA SER A 53 9.55 9.38 13.09
C SER A 53 8.51 8.41 13.65
N TRP A 54 8.54 8.20 14.96
CA TRP A 54 7.62 7.31 15.66
C TRP A 54 6.77 8.11 16.65
N TYR A 55 5.55 7.62 16.93
CA TYR A 55 4.68 8.19 17.94
C TYR A 55 4.97 7.63 19.33
N GLY A 56 5.01 8.51 20.32
CA GLY A 56 5.21 8.15 21.73
C GLY A 56 3.96 7.56 22.39
N ALA A 57 4.15 7.11 23.64
CA ALA A 57 3.07 6.56 24.48
C ALA A 57 1.89 7.52 24.65
N ASP A 58 2.12 8.83 24.61
CA ASP A 58 1.09 9.87 24.74
C ASP A 58 0.00 9.82 23.66
N PHE A 59 0.25 9.12 22.55
CA PHE A 59 -0.72 8.93 21.49
C PHE A 59 -1.57 7.67 21.69
N HIS A 60 -1.13 6.74 22.54
CA HIS A 60 -1.76 5.44 22.70
C HIS A 60 -3.24 5.57 23.05
N GLY A 61 -4.10 4.82 22.35
CA GLY A 61 -5.55 4.86 22.53
C GLY A 61 -6.27 6.02 21.82
N LYS A 62 -5.56 7.03 21.28
CA LYS A 62 -6.17 8.12 20.50
C LYS A 62 -6.65 7.61 19.13
N LYS A 63 -7.69 8.25 18.58
CA LYS A 63 -8.19 7.92 17.24
C LYS A 63 -7.20 8.32 16.16
N THR A 64 -7.00 7.44 15.19
CA THR A 64 -6.28 7.71 13.93
C THR A 64 -7.26 8.20 12.85
N ALA A 65 -6.74 8.58 11.69
CA ALA A 65 -7.54 8.96 10.53
C ALA A 65 -8.38 7.80 9.94
N SER A 66 -8.01 6.53 10.18
CA SER A 66 -8.89 5.39 9.86
C SER A 66 -10.06 5.24 10.82
N GLY A 67 -10.05 5.96 11.95
CA GLY A 67 -11.04 5.84 13.03
C GLY A 67 -10.69 4.78 14.08
N GLU A 68 -9.67 3.95 13.85
CA GLU A 68 -9.15 2.99 14.82
C GLU A 68 -8.42 3.70 15.97
N ARG A 69 -8.26 3.04 17.11
CA ARG A 69 -7.39 3.53 18.19
C ARG A 69 -5.94 3.16 17.91
N TYR A 70 -5.04 4.14 18.02
CA TYR A 70 -3.61 3.91 17.88
C TYR A 70 -3.10 2.96 18.97
N ASN A 71 -2.45 1.88 18.54
CA ASN A 71 -1.78 0.93 19.40
C ASN A 71 -0.28 1.02 19.15
N MET A 72 0.51 1.42 20.16
CA MET A 72 1.94 1.60 20.02
C MET A 72 2.71 0.29 19.83
N TYR A 73 2.08 -0.84 20.12
CA TYR A 73 2.63 -2.18 19.90
C TYR A 73 2.21 -2.77 18.55
N ALA A 74 1.33 -2.10 17.80
CA ALA A 74 0.89 -2.56 16.48
C ALA A 74 1.81 -2.05 15.37
N MET A 75 2.00 -2.88 14.33
CA MET A 75 2.76 -2.52 13.13
C MET A 75 1.93 -1.62 12.22
N THR A 76 1.78 -0.36 12.62
CA THR A 76 1.00 0.66 11.93
C THR A 76 1.81 1.93 11.70
N ALA A 77 1.46 2.68 10.66
CA ALA A 77 2.13 3.93 10.31
C ALA A 77 1.17 4.99 9.75
N ALA A 78 1.62 6.24 9.80
CA ALA A 78 0.97 7.38 9.20
C ALA A 78 1.66 7.76 7.88
N HIS A 79 0.90 8.13 6.85
CA HIS A 79 1.48 8.65 5.61
C HIS A 79 0.52 9.62 4.90
N LYS A 80 1.08 10.64 4.24
CA LYS A 80 0.32 11.72 3.58
C LYS A 80 -0.70 11.25 2.54
N THR A 81 -0.29 10.39 1.60
CA THR A 81 -1.10 10.10 0.40
C THR A 81 -1.49 8.65 0.19
N LEU A 82 -0.69 7.69 0.65
CA LEU A 82 -1.01 6.26 0.56
C LEU A 82 -2.42 5.95 1.09
N PRO A 83 -3.19 5.05 0.43
CA PRO A 83 -4.52 4.69 0.90
C PRO A 83 -4.49 4.14 2.34
N LEU A 84 -5.53 4.44 3.11
CA LEU A 84 -5.72 3.78 4.40
C LEU A 84 -5.95 2.28 4.18
N SER A 85 -5.53 1.46 5.14
CA SER A 85 -5.50 0.00 5.08
C SER A 85 -4.55 -0.61 4.04
N SER A 86 -3.72 0.20 3.38
CA SER A 86 -2.63 -0.29 2.54
C SER A 86 -1.40 -0.69 3.37
N TYR A 87 -0.48 -1.47 2.79
CA TYR A 87 0.69 -2.00 3.50
C TYR A 87 2.00 -1.54 2.89
N ALA A 88 2.92 -1.11 3.74
CA ALA A 88 4.20 -0.57 3.36
C ALA A 88 5.33 -1.33 4.06
N GLU A 89 6.27 -1.90 3.33
CA GLU A 89 7.58 -2.29 3.83
C GLU A 89 8.42 -1.04 4.09
N VAL A 90 9.08 -0.93 5.23
CA VAL A 90 9.92 0.19 5.62
C VAL A 90 11.33 -0.34 5.89
N THR A 91 12.31 0.10 5.11
CA THR A 91 13.72 -0.28 5.22
C THR A 91 14.53 0.82 5.90
N ASN A 92 15.19 0.48 7.01
CA ASN A 92 16.17 1.33 7.65
C ASN A 92 17.48 1.28 6.87
N LEU A 93 17.83 2.37 6.19
CA LEU A 93 18.99 2.43 5.32
C LEU A 93 20.34 2.35 6.08
N LYS A 94 20.36 2.53 7.40
CA LYS A 94 21.59 2.43 8.20
C LYS A 94 22.01 0.98 8.48
N ASN A 95 21.03 0.08 8.61
CA ASN A 95 21.28 -1.31 9.00
C ASN A 95 20.59 -2.34 8.10
N HIS A 96 19.96 -1.88 7.02
CA HIS A 96 19.28 -2.67 6.00
C HIS A 96 18.17 -3.60 6.52
N ARG A 97 17.63 -3.33 7.71
CA ARG A 97 16.48 -4.08 8.24
C ARG A 97 15.17 -3.49 7.72
N SER A 98 14.25 -4.36 7.35
CA SER A 98 12.90 -4.02 6.89
C SER A 98 11.81 -4.49 7.85
N VAL A 99 10.67 -3.79 7.87
CA VAL A 99 9.43 -4.20 8.54
C VAL A 99 8.22 -3.87 7.66
N ILE A 100 7.13 -4.62 7.75
CA ILE A 100 5.87 -4.28 7.06
C ILE A 100 4.92 -3.62 8.06
N VAL A 101 4.34 -2.49 7.68
CA VAL A 101 3.38 -1.72 8.48
C VAL A 101 2.11 -1.44 7.68
N ARG A 102 0.97 -1.39 8.36
CA ARG A 102 -0.29 -0.95 7.77
C ARG A 102 -0.46 0.56 7.91
N ILE A 103 -0.86 1.23 6.82
CA ILE A 103 -1.20 2.65 6.84
C ILE A 103 -2.59 2.81 7.44
N ASN A 104 -2.70 3.36 8.64
CA ASN A 104 -4.00 3.58 9.29
C ASN A 104 -4.20 5.03 9.78
N ASP A 105 -3.24 5.91 9.51
CA ASP A 105 -3.30 7.29 9.95
C ASP A 105 -2.76 8.28 8.92
N ARG A 106 -3.04 9.57 9.14
CA ARG A 106 -2.49 10.70 8.37
C ARG A 106 -1.43 11.41 9.19
N GLY A 107 -0.30 11.66 8.55
CA GLY A 107 0.89 12.19 9.17
C GLY A 107 1.95 12.52 8.12
N PRO A 108 3.15 12.94 8.54
CA PRO A 108 4.18 13.52 7.67
C PRO A 108 4.70 12.61 6.55
#